data_AF-A0A430BWB0-F1
#
_entry.id   AF-A0A430BWB0-F1
#
_cell.length_a   1.000
_cell.length_b   1.000
_cell.length_c   1.000
_cell.angle_alpha   90.00
_cell.angle_beta   90.00
_cell.angle_gamma   90.00
#
_symmetry.space_group_name_H-M   'P 1'
#
loop_
_entity.id
_entity.type
_entity.pdbx_description
1 polymer ?
#
loop_
_entity_poly.entity_id
_entity_poly.type
_entity_poly.pdbx_seq_one_letter_code
_entity_poly.pdbx_strand_id
1 'polypeptide(L)'
;MARPTLESIEKAQQRVDQAKARLQALQARASALDRKADARRKIILGGLLLDAAMKDAEWEKRLGVLMDRISRDQDRKAFDGWTFRGGTADG
;
A
#
# COMPACT_ATOMS: atom_id res chain seq x y z
N MET A 1 -21.95 48.97 8.34
CA MET A 1 -22.01 47.51 8.12
C MET A 1 -23.12 46.96 9.02
N ALA A 2 -24.16 46.33 8.45
CA ALA A 2 -25.21 45.68 9.25
C ALA A 2 -24.61 44.50 10.05
N ARG A 3 -25.06 44.27 11.28
CA ARG A 3 -24.63 43.10 12.05
C ARG A 3 -25.12 41.82 11.35
N PRO A 4 -24.26 40.83 11.15
CA PRO A 4 -24.68 39.55 10.58
C PRO A 4 -25.72 38.88 11.49
N THR A 5 -26.75 38.30 10.89
CA THR A 5 -27.80 37.56 11.61
C THR A 5 -27.30 36.17 12.00
N LEU A 6 -27.84 35.58 13.07
CA LEU A 6 -27.47 34.22 13.51
C LEU A 6 -27.59 33.19 12.38
N GLU A 7 -28.67 33.26 11.58
CA GLU A 7 -28.85 32.40 10.40
C GLU A 7 -27.73 32.54 9.36
N SER A 8 -27.20 33.75 9.16
CA SER A 8 -26.12 33.98 8.20
C SER A 8 -24.81 33.34 8.66
N ILE A 9 -24.59 33.31 9.99
CA ILE A 9 -23.44 32.68 10.63
C ILE A 9 -23.56 31.15 10.54
N GLU A 10 -24.74 30.60 10.83
CA GLU A 10 -25.00 29.15 10.70
C GLU A 10 -24.83 28.66 9.26
N LYS A 11 -25.36 29.39 8.28
CA LYS A 11 -25.17 29.08 6.85
C LYS A 11 -23.70 29.14 6.44
N ALA A 12 -22.93 30.10 6.97
CA ALA A 12 -21.50 30.19 6.72
C ALA A 12 -20.76 28.99 7.34
N GLN A 13 -21.10 28.60 8.56
CA GLN A 13 -20.53 27.45 9.25
C GLN A 13 -20.78 26.15 8.48
N GLN A 14 -22.02 25.91 8.06
CA GLN A 14 -22.38 24.75 7.25
C GLN A 14 -21.56 24.67 5.94
N ARG A 15 -21.33 25.81 5.28
CA ARG A 15 -20.51 25.85 4.06
C ARG A 15 -19.05 25.49 4.34
N VAL A 16 -18.50 25.96 5.46
CA VAL A 16 -17.14 25.61 5.90
C VAL A 16 -17.02 24.11 6.15
N ASP A 17 -18.00 23.52 6.85
CA ASP A 17 -17.97 22.09 7.18
C ASP A 17 -18.09 21.23 5.93
N GLN A 18 -18.96 21.62 4.98
CA GLN A 18 -19.03 20.98 3.67
C GLN A 18 -17.72 21.09 2.88
N ALA A 19 -17.08 22.26 2.88
CA ALA A 19 -15.81 22.46 2.19
C ALA A 19 -14.69 21.60 2.81
N LYS A 20 -14.63 21.51 4.14
CA LYS A 20 -13.69 20.63 4.86
C LYS A 20 -13.92 19.16 4.51
N ALA A 21 -15.17 18.69 4.51
CA ALA A 21 -15.49 17.33 4.14
C ALA A 21 -15.08 17.01 2.69
N ARG A 22 -15.29 17.95 1.76
CA ARG A 22 -14.84 17.81 0.37
C ARG A 22 -13.31 17.73 0.27
N LEU A 23 -12.59 18.59 0.98
CA LEU A 23 -11.13 18.57 1.02
C LEU A 23 -10.60 17.23 1.53
N GLN A 24 -11.15 16.74 2.65
CA GLN A 24 -10.77 15.44 3.22
C GLN A 24 -11.05 14.29 2.25
N ALA A 25 -12.19 14.32 1.54
CA ALA A 25 -12.52 13.32 0.54
C ALA A 25 -11.53 13.33 -0.64
N LEU A 26 -11.10 14.52 -1.10
CA LEU A 26 -10.10 14.63 -2.16
C LEU A 26 -8.72 14.13 -1.72
N GLN A 27 -8.28 14.47 -0.51
CA GLN A 27 -7.03 13.97 0.07
C GLN A 27 -7.04 12.44 0.21
N ALA A 28 -8.14 11.87 0.68
CA ALA A 28 -8.31 10.43 0.79
C ALA A 28 -8.24 9.74 -0.59
N ARG A 29 -8.86 10.34 -1.62
CA ARG A 29 -8.78 9.84 -3.00
C ARG A 29 -7.36 9.89 -3.56
N ALA A 30 -6.64 10.99 -3.38
CA ALA A 30 -5.25 11.11 -3.81
C ALA A 30 -4.38 10.01 -3.14
N SER A 31 -4.48 9.86 -1.82
CA SER A 31 -3.77 8.81 -1.09
C SER A 31 -4.15 7.39 -1.54
N ALA A 32 -5.42 7.16 -1.91
CA ALA A 32 -5.85 5.86 -2.43
C ALA A 32 -5.25 5.57 -3.81
N LEU A 33 -5.18 6.57 -4.69
CA LEU A 33 -4.56 6.45 -6.01
C LEU A 33 -3.05 6.19 -5.90
N ASP A 34 -2.36 6.90 -5.00
CA ASP A 34 -0.93 6.71 -4.78
C ASP A 34 -0.63 5.30 -4.26
N ARG A 35 -1.41 4.82 -3.28
CA ARG A 35 -1.30 3.44 -2.77
C ARG A 35 -1.58 2.41 -3.86
N LYS A 36 -2.57 2.63 -4.73
CA LYS A 36 -2.86 1.74 -5.86
C LYS A 36 -1.71 1.68 -6.86
N ALA A 37 -1.14 2.83 -7.21
CA ALA A 37 0.01 2.89 -8.11
C ALA A 37 1.24 2.22 -7.50
N ASP A 38 1.49 2.44 -6.21
CA ASP A 38 2.58 1.82 -5.47
C ASP A 38 2.44 0.30 -5.37
N ALA A 39 1.24 -0.18 -5.02
CA ALA A 39 0.95 -1.61 -5.01
C ALA A 39 1.19 -2.24 -6.39
N ARG A 40 0.78 -1.58 -7.48
CA ARG A 40 1.03 -2.08 -8.83
C ARG A 40 2.52 -2.16 -9.16
N ARG A 41 3.33 -1.16 -8.78
CA ARG A 41 4.78 -1.20 -8.97
C ARG A 41 5.42 -2.36 -8.21
N LYS A 42 5.02 -2.57 -6.96
CA LYS A 42 5.51 -3.68 -6.12
C LYS A 42 5.13 -5.04 -6.68
N ILE A 43 3.91 -5.21 -7.19
CA ILE A 43 3.46 -6.46 -7.83
C ILE A 43 4.30 -6.75 -9.07
N ILE A 44 4.47 -5.77 -9.96
CA ILE A 44 5.23 -5.96 -11.21
C ILE A 44 6.70 -6.27 -10.90
N LEU A 45 7.34 -5.45 -10.07
CA LEU A 45 8.75 -5.63 -9.71
C LEU A 45 8.96 -6.94 -8.95
N GLY A 46 8.08 -7.26 -8.01
CA GLY A 46 8.11 -8.52 -7.28
C GLY A 46 8.03 -9.72 -8.22
N GLY A 47 7.07 -9.73 -9.15
CA GLY A 47 6.96 -10.79 -10.15
C GLY A 47 8.21 -10.97 -11.00
N LEU A 48 8.84 -9.87 -11.44
CA LEU A 48 10.10 -9.91 -12.21
C LEU A 48 11.27 -10.43 -11.38
N LEU A 49 11.37 -10.04 -10.11
CA LEU A 49 12.41 -10.53 -9.21
C LEU A 49 12.25 -12.03 -8.93
N LEU A 50 11.01 -12.49 -8.72
CA LEU A 50 10.71 -13.90 -8.55
C LEU A 50 11.06 -14.71 -9.80
N ASP A 51 10.68 -14.24 -10.99
CA ASP A 51 11.03 -14.88 -12.26
C ASP A 51 12.55 -14.95 -12.50
N ALA A 52 13.30 -13.91 -12.11
CA ALA A 52 14.76 -13.92 -12.16
C ALA A 52 15.36 -14.97 -11.21
N ALA A 53 14.88 -15.03 -9.96
CA ALA A 53 15.33 -16.00 -8.97
C ALA A 53 14.97 -17.45 -9.32
N MET A 54 13.92 -17.67 -10.10
CA MET A 54 13.58 -19.00 -10.64
C MET A 54 14.59 -19.51 -11.67
N LYS A 55 15.28 -18.60 -12.37
CA LYS A 55 16.17 -18.91 -13.50
C LYS A 55 17.65 -18.83 -13.14
N ASP A 56 18.00 -18.11 -12.07
CA ASP A 56 19.38 -17.80 -11.70
C ASP A 56 19.59 -17.96 -10.19
N ALA A 57 20.54 -18.83 -9.83
CA ALA A 57 20.88 -19.16 -8.45
C ALA A 57 21.47 -17.98 -7.66
N GLU A 58 22.11 -17.01 -8.33
CA GLU A 58 22.61 -15.81 -7.67
C GLU A 58 21.44 -14.93 -7.20
N TRP A 59 20.40 -14.81 -8.03
CA TRP A 59 19.18 -14.09 -7.68
C TRP A 59 18.40 -14.80 -6.56
N GLU A 60 18.30 -16.13 -6.61
CA GLU A 60 17.73 -16.95 -5.53
C GLU A 60 18.42 -16.65 -4.18
N LYS A 61 19.76 -16.70 -4.15
CA LYS A 61 20.53 -16.43 -2.93
C LYS A 61 20.31 -15.00 -2.42
N ARG A 62 20.33 -14.01 -3.31
CA ARG A 62 20.14 -12.59 -2.94
C ARG A 62 18.74 -12.36 -2.36
N LEU A 63 17.70 -12.92 -2.96
CA LEU A 63 16.34 -12.81 -2.43
C LEU A 63 16.15 -13.57 -1.12
N GLY A 64 16.77 -14.74 -0.97
CA GLY A 64 16.77 -15.48 0.31
C GLY A 64 17.26 -14.62 1.48
N VAL A 65 18.40 -13.94 1.30
CA VAL A 65 18.95 -13.01 2.32
C VAL A 65 17.99 -11.85 2.63
N LEU A 66 17.22 -11.38 1.64
CA LEU A 66 16.21 -10.34 1.87
C LEU A 66 14.98 -10.90 2.61
N MET A 67 14.57 -12.13 2.32
CA MET A 67 13.45 -12.79 2.98
C MET A 67 13.75 -13.07 4.47
N ASP A 68 15.00 -13.37 4.82
CA ASP A 68 15.43 -13.54 6.23
C ASP A 68 15.24 -12.27 7.08
N ARG A 69 15.12 -11.10 6.45
CA ARG A 69 14.87 -9.81 7.13
C ARG A 69 13.40 -9.58 7.48
N ILE A 70 12.49 -10.43 7.01
CA ILE A 70 11.07 -10.32 7.35
C ILE A 70 10.93 -10.56 8.85
N SER A 71 10.64 -9.50 9.61
CA SER A 71 10.61 -9.54 11.07
C SER A 71 9.27 -9.94 11.66
N ARG A 72 8.18 -9.73 10.91
CA ARG A 72 6.81 -10.02 11.35
C ARG A 72 6.46 -11.47 11.08
N ASP A 73 6.00 -12.19 12.11
CA ASP A 73 5.62 -13.61 11.99
C ASP A 73 4.53 -13.84 10.95
N GLN A 74 3.54 -12.94 10.88
CA GLN A 74 2.46 -13.05 9.91
C GLN A 74 2.97 -12.96 8.46
N ASP A 75 3.97 -12.12 8.22
CA ASP A 75 4.54 -11.95 6.88
C ASP A 75 5.44 -13.15 6.53
N ARG A 76 6.15 -13.74 7.51
CA ARG A 76 6.91 -14.99 7.32
C ARG A 76 6.00 -16.14 6.90
N LYS A 77 4.87 -16.30 7.57
CA LYS A 77 3.88 -17.37 7.28
C LYS A 77 3.36 -17.37 5.85
N ALA A 78 3.40 -16.23 5.16
CA ALA A 78 3.00 -16.16 3.75
C ALA A 78 3.94 -16.94 2.81
N PHE A 79 5.13 -17.32 3.30
CA PHE A 79 6.15 -18.05 2.55
C PHE A 79 6.41 -19.47 3.09
N ASP A 80 5.64 -19.93 4.09
CA ASP A 80 5.78 -21.29 4.62
C ASP A 80 5.52 -22.33 3.52
N GLY A 81 6.43 -23.30 3.37
CA GLY A 81 6.35 -24.36 2.34
C GLY A 81 6.68 -23.91 0.91
N TRP A 82 6.94 -22.62 0.69
CA TRP A 82 7.18 -22.05 -0.64
C TRP A 82 8.67 -21.97 -0.99
N THR A 83 9.04 -22.36 -2.21
CA THR A 83 10.40 -22.22 -2.75
C THR A 83 10.38 -21.68 -4.17
N PHE A 84 11.49 -21.06 -4.60
CA PHE A 84 11.61 -20.51 -5.95
C PHE A 84 11.48 -21.59 -7.04
N ARG A 85 11.95 -22.81 -6.81
CA ARG A 85 11.88 -23.91 -7.80
C ARG A 85 10.54 -24.65 -7.83
N GLY A 86 9.50 -24.15 -7.14
CA GLY A 86 8.17 -24.78 -7.11
C GLY A 86 8.13 -26.10 -6.34
N GLY A 87 9.17 -26.40 -5.54
CA GLY A 87 9.19 -27.56 -4.66
C GLY A 87 8.56 -27.20 -3.32
N THR A 88 7.65 -28.04 -2.85
CA THR A 88 7.23 -28.08 -1.45
C THR A 88 8.48 -28.14 -0.58
N ALA A 89 8.75 -27.08 0.18
CA ALA A 89 9.69 -27.20 1.28
C ALA A 89 9.01 -28.11 2.31
N ASP A 90 9.26 -29.42 2.21
CA ASP A 90 9.18 -30.45 3.26
C ASP A 90 9.44 -31.84 2.61
N GLY A 91 10.52 -32.54 3.03
CA GLY A 91 10.72 -33.99 2.85
C GLY A 91 11.56 -34.45 1.67
#